data_AF-A0A090N5N5-F1
#
_entry.id   AF-A0A090N5N5-F1
#
_cell.length_a   1.000
_cell.length_b   1.000
_cell.length_c   1.000
_cell.angle_alpha   90.00
_cell.angle_beta   90.00
_cell.angle_gamma   90.00
#
_symmetry.space_group_name_H-M   'P 1'
#
loop_
_entity.id
_entity.type
_entity.pdbx_description
1 polymer ?
#
loop_
_entity_poly.entity_id
_entity_poly.type
_entity_poly.pdbx_seq_one_letter_code
_entity_poly.pdbx_strand_id
1 'polypeptide(L)'
;MSLNLKNARPHAFGCSNNKHSEHKPTKSTEQTFQRHEIHSARNAVANTILDRHSTRAFCTGQKVPMNIIEGCFSIAQHAPSSTNIQPWRVTLTSDVPLKRLSAALVTAFENGEELKIDAIPESYSRYRSELGHHVYGPNGYDIPRGDAEAMKKTLIDNFNFYNAPIVAVVCIDKELNKGDVLSVGIYLQTLLLLLTEKGLGTQVSAAPTGYPDIIRQELGIDENLDILYAEE
;
A
#
# COMPACT_ATOMS: atom_id res chain seq x y z
N MET A 1 -5.62 26.44 8.98
CA MET A 1 -4.64 27.02 9.94
C MET A 1 -3.27 26.50 9.54
N SER A 2 -2.39 27.37 9.05
CA SER A 2 -1.09 26.98 8.49
C SER A 2 -0.06 26.90 9.62
N LEU A 3 0.61 25.77 9.80
CA LEU A 3 1.77 25.66 10.68
C LEU A 3 3.01 25.36 9.87
N ASN A 4 3.96 26.28 9.96
CA ASN A 4 5.25 26.28 9.28
C ASN A 4 6.29 25.87 10.33
N LEU A 5 6.94 24.71 10.18
CA LEU A 5 8.05 24.30 11.03
C LEU A 5 9.27 23.97 10.16
N LYS A 6 10.15 24.97 10.05
CA LYS A 6 11.49 24.84 9.50
C LYS A 6 12.42 24.17 10.51
N ASN A 7 13.29 23.32 9.97
CA ASN A 7 14.61 22.90 10.49
C ASN A 7 14.65 21.80 11.57
N ALA A 8 15.12 20.63 11.16
CA ALA A 8 16.32 20.00 11.74
C ALA A 8 16.83 18.90 10.78
N ARG A 9 18.05 19.06 10.23
CA ARG A 9 18.81 17.96 9.63
C ARG A 9 19.73 17.38 10.69
N PRO A 10 19.84 16.05 10.87
CA PRO A 10 21.02 15.47 11.49
C PRO A 10 22.07 15.18 10.42
N HIS A 11 23.28 15.68 10.69
CA HIS A 11 24.50 15.42 9.95
C HIS A 11 24.83 13.92 9.90
N ALA A 12 25.13 13.41 8.71
CA ALA A 12 25.81 12.14 8.52
C ALA A 12 27.33 12.37 8.58
N PHE A 13 27.99 11.85 9.61
CA PHE A 13 29.44 11.62 9.74
C PHE A 13 29.57 10.52 10.81
N GLY A 14 30.42 9.49 10.76
CA GLY A 14 31.65 9.19 10.03
C GLY A 14 32.45 8.26 10.97
N CYS A 15 33.12 7.23 10.44
CA CYS A 15 33.99 6.35 11.23
C CYS A 15 35.11 7.13 11.94
N SER A 16 35.41 6.80 13.20
CA SER A 16 36.77 6.93 13.74
C SER A 16 37.10 5.81 14.72
N ASN A 17 38.17 5.07 14.41
CA ASN A 17 38.87 4.17 15.30
C ASN A 17 39.26 4.86 16.60
N ASN A 18 39.13 4.17 17.75
CA ASN A 18 40.09 4.37 18.82
C ASN A 18 40.33 3.08 19.64
N LYS A 19 41.60 2.95 20.05
CA LYS A 19 42.28 1.75 20.55
C LYS A 19 41.92 1.39 22.00
N HIS A 20 42.15 0.11 22.31
CA HIS A 20 42.19 -0.60 23.59
C HIS A 20 42.20 0.23 24.90
N SER A 21 41.28 -0.12 25.80
CA SER A 21 41.57 -0.24 27.24
C SER A 21 40.73 -1.38 27.83
N GLU A 22 41.39 -2.39 28.42
CA GLU A 22 40.76 -3.49 29.13
C GLU A 22 40.26 -3.05 30.51
N HIS A 23 38.98 -2.73 30.58
CA HIS A 23 38.18 -2.84 31.81
C HIS A 23 36.82 -3.36 31.38
N LYS A 24 36.45 -4.58 31.80
CA LYS A 24 35.09 -5.10 31.62
C LYS A 24 34.21 -4.41 32.67
N PRO A 25 33.34 -3.45 32.31
CA PRO A 25 32.37 -2.94 33.26
C PRO A 25 31.28 -3.99 33.38
N THR A 26 30.88 -4.32 34.60
CA THR A 26 29.57 -4.92 34.86
C THR A 26 28.52 -3.96 34.25
N LYS A 27 27.89 -4.37 33.14
CA LYS A 27 26.92 -3.54 32.43
C LYS A 27 25.78 -3.22 33.39
N SER A 28 25.50 -1.94 33.59
CA SER A 28 24.34 -1.53 34.38
C SER A 28 23.06 -2.05 33.70
N THR A 29 22.03 -2.30 34.50
CA THR A 29 20.71 -2.73 34.03
C THR A 29 20.19 -1.80 32.91
N GLU A 30 20.41 -0.48 33.06
CA GLU A 30 20.05 0.56 32.08
C GLU A 30 20.79 0.41 30.73
N GLN A 31 22.09 0.08 30.74
CA GLN A 31 22.85 -0.23 29.53
C GLN A 31 22.41 -1.53 28.85
N THR A 32 21.80 -2.45 29.61
CA THR A 32 21.31 -3.73 29.11
C THR A 32 19.91 -3.59 28.49
N PHE A 33 19.05 -2.76 29.09
CA PHE A 33 17.76 -2.34 28.51
C PHE A 33 17.95 -1.53 27.23
N GLN A 34 18.81 -0.49 27.23
CA GLN A 34 19.14 0.27 26.02
C GLN A 34 19.69 -0.62 24.90
N ARG A 35 20.53 -1.62 25.20
CA ARG A 35 21.04 -2.56 24.18
C ARG A 35 19.94 -3.47 23.61
N HIS A 36 18.96 -3.88 24.41
CA HIS A 36 17.82 -4.68 23.93
C HIS A 36 16.86 -3.85 23.09
N GLU A 37 16.54 -2.62 23.49
CA GLU A 37 15.72 -1.71 22.66
C GLU A 37 16.44 -1.34 21.36
N ILE A 38 17.75 -1.05 21.40
CA ILE A 38 18.56 -0.79 20.21
C ILE A 38 18.67 -2.03 19.31
N HIS A 39 18.66 -3.25 19.87
CA HIS A 39 18.66 -4.49 19.07
C HIS A 39 17.28 -4.82 18.49
N SER A 40 16.20 -4.55 19.22
CA SER A 40 14.82 -4.65 18.73
C SER A 40 14.50 -3.63 17.64
N ALA A 41 15.13 -2.46 17.68
CA ALA A 41 15.05 -1.46 16.61
C ALA A 41 15.94 -1.81 15.40
N ARG A 42 17.02 -2.58 15.60
CA ARG A 42 17.84 -3.08 14.49
C ARG A 42 17.01 -4.08 13.67
N ASN A 43 17.02 -3.89 12.36
CA ASN A 43 16.26 -4.67 11.38
C ASN A 43 14.73 -4.46 11.38
N ALA A 44 14.17 -3.53 12.18
CA ALA A 44 12.73 -3.27 12.17
C ALA A 44 12.21 -3.00 10.75
N VAL A 45 12.86 -2.10 10.00
CA VAL A 45 12.50 -1.81 8.60
C VAL A 45 12.61 -3.04 7.70
N ALA A 46 13.68 -3.84 7.85
CA ALA A 46 13.87 -5.04 7.04
C ALA A 46 12.78 -6.07 7.31
N ASN A 47 12.41 -6.28 8.58
CA ASN A 47 11.32 -7.16 8.96
C ASN A 47 9.98 -6.65 8.42
N THR A 48 9.68 -5.36 8.55
CA THR A 48 8.46 -4.77 7.96
C THR A 48 8.38 -4.97 6.44
N ILE A 49 9.50 -4.85 5.73
CA ILE A 49 9.55 -5.11 4.28
C ILE A 49 9.23 -6.58 3.96
N LEU A 50 9.76 -7.52 4.76
CA LEU A 50 9.54 -8.94 4.58
C LEU A 50 8.13 -9.39 5.01
N ASP A 51 7.58 -8.76 6.05
CA ASP A 51 6.25 -9.06 6.59
C ASP A 51 5.15 -8.50 5.69
N ARG A 52 5.40 -7.37 5.01
CA ARG A 52 4.43 -6.76 4.09
C ARG A 52 4.16 -7.72 2.93
N HIS A 53 2.90 -8.11 2.78
CA HIS A 53 2.40 -8.96 1.70
C HIS A 53 1.01 -8.50 1.27
N SER A 54 0.56 -9.00 0.11
CA SER A 54 -0.77 -8.72 -0.44
C SER A 54 -1.85 -9.44 0.35
N THR A 55 -2.56 -8.72 1.21
CA THR A 55 -3.68 -9.26 2.00
C THR A 55 -4.91 -9.40 1.11
N ARG A 56 -5.56 -10.57 1.08
CA ARG A 56 -6.74 -10.83 0.23
C ARG A 56 -7.94 -11.38 1.00
N ALA A 57 -7.98 -11.06 2.29
CA ALA A 57 -9.11 -11.31 3.16
C ALA A 57 -8.95 -10.42 4.40
N PHE A 58 -9.80 -9.41 4.53
CA PHE A 58 -9.77 -8.49 5.67
C PHE A 58 -10.87 -8.86 6.69
N CYS A 59 -10.58 -8.63 7.96
CA CYS A 59 -11.53 -8.94 9.04
C CYS A 59 -12.74 -8.01 8.97
N THR A 60 -13.94 -8.60 9.00
CA THR A 60 -15.19 -7.82 9.10
C THR A 60 -15.47 -7.44 10.56
N GLY A 61 -15.93 -6.21 10.79
CA GLY A 61 -16.38 -5.74 12.11
C GLY A 61 -15.28 -5.16 13.03
N GLN A 62 -14.00 -5.32 12.69
CA GLN A 62 -12.92 -4.60 13.36
C GLN A 62 -12.68 -3.24 12.69
N LYS A 63 -12.83 -2.15 13.45
CA LYS A 63 -12.53 -0.81 12.95
C LYS A 63 -11.05 -0.51 13.10
N VAL A 64 -10.45 0.04 12.05
CA VAL A 64 -9.12 0.66 12.15
C VAL A 64 -9.29 2.08 12.70
N PRO A 65 -8.64 2.45 13.81
CA PRO A 65 -8.69 3.80 14.33
C PRO A 65 -8.14 4.82 13.32
N MET A 66 -8.94 5.85 12.99
CA MET A 66 -8.58 6.81 11.94
C MET A 66 -7.28 7.57 12.26
N ASN A 67 -6.98 7.81 13.53
CA ASN A 67 -5.74 8.45 13.96
C ASN A 67 -4.48 7.64 13.61
N ILE A 68 -4.57 6.31 13.53
CA ILE A 68 -3.46 5.46 13.09
C ILE A 68 -3.20 5.72 11.60
N ILE A 69 -4.27 5.76 10.80
CA ILE A 69 -4.20 5.98 9.35
C ILE A 69 -3.68 7.38 9.07
N GLU A 70 -4.28 8.42 9.68
CA GLU A 70 -3.82 9.80 9.55
C GLU A 70 -2.34 9.96 9.94
N GLY A 71 -1.90 9.26 11.00
CA GLY A 71 -0.51 9.22 11.41
C GLY A 71 0.41 8.61 10.33
N CYS A 72 0.04 7.48 9.75
CA CYS A 72 0.79 6.85 8.66
C CYS A 72 0.84 7.75 7.41
N PHE A 73 -0.29 8.34 7.01
CA PHE A 73 -0.34 9.28 5.89
C PHE A 73 0.53 10.51 6.14
N SER A 74 0.49 11.09 7.35
CA SER A 74 1.32 12.24 7.70
C SER A 74 2.81 11.92 7.63
N ILE A 75 3.25 10.73 8.04
CA ILE A 75 4.66 10.32 7.95
C ILE A 75 5.03 10.00 6.50
N ALA A 76 4.13 9.39 5.72
CA ALA A 76 4.37 9.06 4.31
C ALA A 76 4.66 10.30 3.45
N GLN A 77 4.20 11.50 3.85
CA GLN A 77 4.56 12.77 3.20
C GLN A 77 6.08 13.05 3.17
N HIS A 78 6.87 12.39 4.01
CA HIS A 78 8.33 12.49 4.02
C HIS A 78 9.01 11.66 2.93
N ALA A 79 8.25 10.89 2.13
CA ALA A 79 8.77 10.22 0.95
C ALA A 79 9.42 11.25 0.00
N PRO A 80 10.62 10.97 -0.56
CA PRO A 80 11.24 11.88 -1.50
C PRO A 80 10.45 11.92 -2.82
N SER A 81 10.45 13.08 -3.48
CA SER A 81 9.91 13.22 -4.84
C SER A 81 10.82 14.08 -5.71
N SER A 82 10.77 13.88 -7.03
CA SER A 82 11.46 14.76 -7.98
C SER A 82 11.06 16.21 -7.73
N THR A 83 12.04 17.11 -7.60
CA THR A 83 11.83 18.54 -7.31
C THR A 83 10.94 18.85 -6.08
N ASN A 84 10.70 17.86 -5.22
CA ASN A 84 9.83 17.94 -4.03
C ASN A 84 8.36 18.34 -4.30
N ILE A 85 7.84 18.13 -5.51
CA ILE A 85 6.45 18.50 -5.87
C ILE A 85 5.37 17.63 -5.22
N GLN A 86 5.74 16.49 -4.63
CA GLN A 86 4.82 15.58 -3.91
C GLN A 86 3.55 15.27 -4.73
N PRO A 87 3.70 14.54 -5.86
CA PRO A 87 2.67 14.48 -6.90
C PRO A 87 1.47 13.59 -6.55
N TRP A 88 1.54 12.82 -5.48
CA TRP A 88 0.48 11.91 -5.06
C TRP A 88 -0.79 12.67 -4.64
N ARG A 89 -1.95 12.18 -5.08
CA ARG A 89 -3.28 12.60 -4.63
C ARG A 89 -3.99 11.35 -4.13
N VAL A 90 -4.48 11.36 -2.90
CA VAL A 90 -5.11 10.16 -2.32
C VAL A 90 -6.51 10.49 -1.84
N THR A 91 -7.49 9.69 -2.25
CA THR A 91 -8.87 9.79 -1.81
C THR A 91 -9.21 8.56 -0.97
N LEU A 92 -9.46 8.76 0.33
CA LEU A 92 -9.86 7.71 1.26
C LEU A 92 -11.38 7.55 1.25
N THR A 93 -11.86 6.31 1.23
CA THR A 93 -13.27 5.96 1.31
C THR A 93 -13.48 4.82 2.31
N SER A 94 -14.60 4.84 3.02
CA SER A 94 -14.97 3.85 4.04
C SER A 94 -16.48 3.78 4.21
N ASP A 95 -16.97 2.85 5.03
CA ASP A 95 -18.37 2.72 5.42
C ASP A 95 -19.36 2.74 4.22
N VAL A 96 -20.27 3.72 4.17
CA VAL A 96 -21.35 3.78 3.17
C VAL A 96 -20.82 4.11 1.76
N PRO A 97 -19.98 5.15 1.56
CA PRO A 97 -19.34 5.38 0.27
C PRO A 97 -18.59 4.18 -0.30
N LEU A 98 -17.83 3.44 0.52
CA LEU A 98 -17.10 2.25 0.08
C LEU A 98 -18.05 1.13 -0.38
N LYS A 99 -19.13 0.88 0.36
CA LYS A 99 -20.15 -0.10 -0.06
C LYS A 99 -20.82 0.27 -1.37
N ARG A 100 -21.08 1.55 -1.60
CA ARG A 100 -21.68 2.06 -2.84
C ARG A 100 -20.73 1.87 -4.03
N LEU A 101 -19.45 2.22 -3.84
CA LEU A 101 -18.40 2.00 -4.83
C LEU A 101 -18.27 0.51 -5.18
N SER A 102 -18.13 -0.35 -4.18
CA SER A 102 -18.02 -1.80 -4.36
C SER A 102 -19.23 -2.37 -5.13
N ALA A 103 -20.45 -2.01 -4.75
CA ALA A 103 -21.65 -2.47 -5.44
C ALA A 103 -21.70 -2.03 -6.91
N ALA A 104 -21.27 -0.80 -7.22
CA ALA A 104 -21.22 -0.30 -8.59
C ALA A 104 -20.16 -1.04 -9.43
N LEU A 105 -18.97 -1.28 -8.89
CA LEU A 105 -17.90 -2.03 -9.56
C LEU A 105 -18.30 -3.49 -9.83
N VAL A 106 -18.92 -4.16 -8.85
CA VAL A 106 -19.43 -5.53 -9.02
C VAL A 106 -20.50 -5.57 -10.10
N THR A 107 -21.45 -4.62 -10.08
CA THR A 107 -22.52 -4.54 -11.08
C THR A 107 -21.96 -4.39 -12.49
N ALA A 108 -21.00 -3.49 -12.69
CA ALA A 108 -20.36 -3.28 -13.99
C ALA A 108 -19.66 -4.56 -14.49
N PHE A 109 -18.93 -5.24 -13.60
CA PHE A 109 -18.27 -6.51 -13.92
C PHE A 109 -19.28 -7.61 -14.29
N GLU A 110 -20.36 -7.76 -13.53
CA GLU A 110 -21.38 -8.78 -13.79
C GLU A 110 -22.17 -8.52 -15.07
N ASN A 111 -22.35 -7.25 -15.46
CA ASN A 111 -22.94 -6.84 -16.73
C ASN A 111 -21.99 -7.05 -17.93
N GLY A 112 -20.73 -7.42 -17.70
CA GLY A 112 -19.74 -7.62 -18.76
C GLY A 112 -19.23 -6.31 -19.36
N GLU A 113 -19.29 -5.21 -18.61
CA GLU A 113 -18.71 -3.94 -19.06
C GLU A 113 -17.18 -4.06 -19.21
N GLU A 114 -16.64 -3.41 -20.24
CA GLU A 114 -15.23 -3.49 -20.59
C GLU A 114 -14.33 -2.90 -19.49
N LEU A 115 -13.33 -3.67 -19.06
CA LEU A 115 -12.28 -3.22 -18.15
C LEU A 115 -11.24 -2.38 -18.89
N LYS A 116 -11.09 -1.11 -18.51
CA LYS A 116 -10.10 -0.18 -19.05
C LYS A 116 -8.74 -0.35 -18.35
N ILE A 117 -8.14 -1.53 -18.46
CA ILE A 117 -6.82 -1.85 -17.89
C ILE A 117 -5.86 -2.25 -19.00
N ASP A 118 -4.68 -1.65 -19.02
CA ASP A 118 -3.63 -2.01 -19.97
C ASP A 118 -3.24 -3.49 -19.83
N ALA A 119 -3.21 -4.19 -20.96
CA ALA A 119 -2.75 -5.56 -20.99
C ALA A 119 -1.25 -5.64 -20.67
N ILE A 120 -0.88 -6.59 -19.80
CA ILE A 120 0.53 -6.94 -19.60
C ILE A 120 1.09 -7.43 -20.94
N PRO A 121 2.23 -6.89 -21.43
CA PRO A 121 2.81 -7.33 -22.69
C PRO A 121 3.12 -8.83 -22.68
N GLU A 122 2.97 -9.50 -23.84
CA GLU A 122 3.14 -10.95 -23.96
C GLU A 122 4.51 -11.45 -23.46
N SER A 123 5.57 -10.66 -23.63
CA SER A 123 6.91 -10.99 -23.11
C SER A 123 6.99 -11.15 -21.59
N TYR A 124 5.98 -10.66 -20.85
CA TYR A 124 5.85 -10.77 -19.40
C TYR A 124 4.68 -11.67 -18.96
N SER A 125 3.95 -12.29 -19.89
CA SER A 125 2.76 -13.13 -19.60
C SER A 125 3.10 -14.30 -18.66
N ARG A 126 4.32 -14.86 -18.78
CA ARG A 126 4.82 -15.94 -17.91
C ARG A 126 4.75 -15.60 -16.42
N TYR A 127 5.11 -14.37 -16.05
CA TYR A 127 5.12 -13.95 -14.63
C TYR A 127 3.70 -13.87 -14.07
N ARG A 128 2.76 -13.39 -14.89
CA ARG A 128 1.33 -13.37 -14.54
C ARG A 128 0.78 -14.78 -14.36
N SER A 129 1.15 -15.70 -15.26
CA SER A 129 0.74 -17.10 -15.21
C SER A 129 1.28 -17.83 -13.97
N GLU A 130 2.58 -17.66 -13.67
CA GLU A 130 3.22 -18.23 -12.49
C GLU A 130 2.57 -17.73 -11.18
N LEU A 131 2.34 -16.42 -11.06
CA LEU A 131 1.63 -15.86 -9.92
C LEU A 131 0.19 -16.37 -9.83
N GLY A 132 -0.52 -16.43 -10.95
CA GLY A 132 -1.88 -16.95 -11.02
C GLY A 132 -1.97 -18.40 -10.55
N HIS A 133 -1.01 -19.25 -10.91
CA HIS A 133 -0.96 -20.63 -10.41
C HIS A 133 -0.77 -20.69 -8.90
N HIS A 134 0.07 -19.80 -8.34
CA HIS A 134 0.30 -19.76 -6.89
C HIS A 134 -0.93 -19.26 -6.12
N VAL A 135 -1.57 -18.21 -6.62
CA VAL A 135 -2.73 -17.56 -5.97
C VAL A 135 -4.00 -18.40 -6.13
N TYR A 136 -4.30 -18.89 -7.33
CA TYR A 136 -5.57 -19.59 -7.60
C TYR A 136 -5.47 -21.10 -7.43
N GLY A 137 -4.26 -21.67 -7.44
CA GLY A 137 -4.04 -23.10 -7.27
C GLY A 137 -4.06 -23.56 -5.80
N PRO A 138 -3.61 -24.80 -5.53
CA PRO A 138 -3.72 -25.44 -4.21
C PRO A 138 -3.01 -24.72 -3.05
N ASN A 139 -2.05 -23.84 -3.36
CA ASN A 139 -1.33 -23.06 -2.34
C ASN A 139 -2.08 -21.77 -1.94
N GLY A 140 -3.16 -21.43 -2.63
CA GLY A 140 -3.97 -20.24 -2.38
C GLY A 140 -5.45 -20.61 -2.28
N TYR A 141 -6.24 -20.21 -3.27
CA TYR A 141 -7.70 -20.43 -3.28
C TYR A 141 -8.12 -21.88 -3.57
N ASP A 142 -7.20 -22.74 -4.00
CA ASP A 142 -7.48 -24.15 -4.36
C ASP A 142 -8.64 -24.30 -5.36
N ILE A 143 -8.64 -23.46 -6.40
CA ILE A 143 -9.68 -23.45 -7.42
C ILE A 143 -9.41 -24.60 -8.40
N PRO A 144 -10.36 -25.53 -8.60
CA PRO A 144 -10.22 -26.59 -9.59
C PRO A 144 -10.06 -26.03 -11.00
N ARG A 145 -9.23 -26.69 -11.81
CA ARG A 145 -9.04 -26.29 -13.20
C ARG A 145 -10.37 -26.36 -13.96
N GLY A 146 -10.79 -25.25 -14.54
CA GLY A 146 -12.04 -25.14 -15.31
C GLY A 146 -13.26 -24.72 -14.50
N ASP A 147 -13.12 -24.47 -13.20
CA ASP A 147 -14.19 -23.92 -12.36
C ASP A 147 -14.35 -22.41 -12.61
N ALA A 148 -15.15 -22.09 -13.62
CA ALA A 148 -15.41 -20.70 -14.02
C ALA A 148 -16.15 -19.90 -12.95
N GLU A 149 -17.03 -20.55 -12.16
CA GLU A 149 -17.82 -19.88 -11.13
C GLU A 149 -16.95 -19.51 -9.92
N ALA A 150 -16.06 -20.41 -9.46
CA ALA A 150 -15.11 -20.12 -8.40
C ALA A 150 -14.11 -19.02 -8.83
N MET A 151 -13.66 -19.05 -10.09
CA MET A 151 -12.82 -17.99 -10.63
C MET A 151 -13.56 -16.65 -10.67
N LYS A 152 -14.81 -16.62 -11.16
CA LYS A 152 -15.65 -15.43 -11.19
C LYS A 152 -15.83 -14.84 -9.79
N LYS A 153 -16.10 -15.68 -8.78
CA LYS A 153 -16.22 -15.24 -7.38
C LYS A 153 -14.94 -14.56 -6.88
N THR A 154 -13.78 -15.12 -7.19
CA THR A 154 -12.49 -14.55 -6.79
C THR A 154 -12.20 -13.22 -7.50
N LEU A 155 -12.67 -13.06 -8.74
CA LEU A 155 -12.61 -11.77 -9.45
C LEU A 155 -13.55 -10.75 -8.79
N ILE A 156 -14.77 -11.16 -8.42
CA ILE A 156 -15.71 -10.31 -7.66
C ILE A 156 -15.10 -9.84 -6.33
N ASP A 157 -14.32 -10.68 -5.64
CA ASP A 157 -13.66 -10.28 -4.40
C ASP A 157 -12.67 -9.11 -4.58
N ASN A 158 -12.09 -8.92 -5.77
CA ASN A 158 -11.29 -7.71 -6.05
C ASN A 158 -12.15 -6.43 -6.05
N PHE A 159 -13.37 -6.50 -6.57
CA PHE A 159 -14.29 -5.36 -6.61
C PHE A 159 -15.02 -5.15 -5.26
N ASN A 160 -15.03 -6.16 -4.41
CA ASN A 160 -15.39 -6.06 -3.00
C ASN A 160 -14.21 -5.68 -2.10
N PHE A 161 -13.04 -5.39 -2.67
CA PHE A 161 -11.82 -5.02 -1.95
C PHE A 161 -11.45 -6.01 -0.84
N TYR A 162 -11.71 -7.31 -1.07
CA TYR A 162 -11.53 -8.39 -0.10
C TYR A 162 -12.12 -8.13 1.30
N ASN A 163 -13.17 -7.29 1.38
CA ASN A 163 -13.81 -6.79 2.60
C ASN A 163 -12.96 -5.81 3.44
N ALA A 164 -11.99 -5.14 2.85
CA ALA A 164 -11.25 -4.07 3.50
C ALA A 164 -12.22 -3.00 4.02
N PRO A 165 -12.02 -2.50 5.26
CA PRO A 165 -12.91 -1.50 5.83
C PRO A 165 -12.71 -0.10 5.24
N ILE A 166 -11.56 0.12 4.58
CA ILE A 166 -11.10 1.41 4.07
C ILE A 166 -10.40 1.14 2.74
N VAL A 167 -10.58 2.04 1.79
CA VAL A 167 -9.85 2.01 0.51
C VAL A 167 -9.29 3.40 0.22
N ALA A 168 -8.03 3.49 -0.18
CA ALA A 168 -7.38 4.67 -0.72
C ALA A 168 -7.25 4.54 -2.24
N VAL A 169 -7.86 5.47 -2.98
CA VAL A 169 -7.61 5.62 -4.42
C VAL A 169 -6.45 6.58 -4.61
N VAL A 170 -5.37 6.11 -5.22
CA VAL A 170 -4.14 6.86 -5.47
C VAL A 170 -4.14 7.37 -6.91
N CYS A 171 -3.99 8.68 -7.04
CA CYS A 171 -3.98 9.39 -8.31
C CYS A 171 -2.72 10.27 -8.46
N ILE A 172 -2.52 10.73 -9.69
CA ILE A 172 -1.54 11.74 -10.07
C ILE A 172 -2.19 12.75 -11.02
N ASP A 173 -1.68 13.97 -11.08
CA ASP A 173 -2.12 14.94 -12.10
C ASP A 173 -1.69 14.48 -13.51
N LYS A 174 -2.61 14.57 -14.49
CA LYS A 174 -2.41 14.17 -15.89
C LYS A 174 -1.29 14.93 -16.60
N GLU A 175 -0.92 16.12 -16.13
CA GLU A 175 0.18 16.89 -16.71
C GLU A 175 1.56 16.31 -16.35
N LEU A 176 1.63 15.42 -15.37
CA LEU A 176 2.86 14.83 -14.88
C LEU A 176 3.26 13.58 -15.67
N ASN A 177 4.55 13.26 -15.66
CA ASN A 177 5.12 12.24 -16.54
C ASN A 177 5.54 10.98 -15.77
N LYS A 178 6.06 9.99 -16.50
CA LYS A 178 6.53 8.70 -15.95
C LYS A 178 7.56 8.86 -14.82
N GLY A 179 8.40 9.89 -14.86
CA GLY A 179 9.36 10.20 -13.80
C GLY A 179 8.69 10.65 -12.50
N ASP A 180 7.53 11.32 -12.58
CA ASP A 180 6.76 11.76 -11.42
C ASP A 180 5.96 10.60 -10.82
N VAL A 181 5.50 9.66 -11.65
CA VAL A 181 4.86 8.41 -11.20
C VAL A 181 5.78 7.60 -10.28
N LEU A 182 7.11 7.61 -10.52
CA LEU A 182 8.07 6.99 -9.61
C LEU A 182 7.98 7.58 -8.19
N SER A 183 7.77 8.89 -8.07
CA SER A 183 7.62 9.55 -6.76
C SER A 183 6.35 9.09 -6.04
N VAL A 184 5.26 8.83 -6.78
CA VAL A 184 4.04 8.23 -6.22
C VAL A 184 4.30 6.80 -5.75
N GLY A 185 5.06 6.01 -6.50
CA GLY A 185 5.47 4.66 -6.09
C GLY A 185 6.30 4.63 -4.80
N ILE A 186 7.24 5.58 -4.65
CA ILE A 186 8.04 5.71 -3.42
C ILE A 186 7.15 6.10 -2.24
N TYR A 187 6.23 7.05 -2.42
CA TYR A 187 5.24 7.43 -1.41
C TYR A 187 4.37 6.24 -1.01
N LEU A 188 3.80 5.52 -1.99
CA LEU A 188 2.93 4.39 -1.75
C LEU A 188 3.66 3.30 -0.95
N GLN A 189 4.87 2.90 -1.37
CA GLN A 189 5.65 1.91 -0.62
C GLN A 189 5.97 2.39 0.81
N THR A 190 6.26 3.67 1.00
CA THR A 190 6.49 4.25 2.34
C THR A 190 5.23 4.10 3.21
N LEU A 191 4.06 4.43 2.66
CA LEU A 191 2.78 4.27 3.33
C LEU A 191 2.49 2.81 3.70
N LEU A 192 2.67 1.86 2.76
CA LEU A 192 2.43 0.43 3.01
C LEU A 192 3.30 -0.11 4.15
N LEU A 193 4.56 0.31 4.23
CA LEU A 193 5.45 -0.10 5.33
C LEU A 193 5.01 0.49 6.66
N LEU A 194 4.58 1.75 6.70
CA LEU A 194 4.04 2.37 7.92
C LEU A 194 2.77 1.68 8.39
N LEU A 195 1.85 1.33 7.48
CA LEU A 195 0.64 0.56 7.79
C LEU A 195 1.00 -0.84 8.31
N THR A 196 1.95 -1.52 7.68
CA THR A 196 2.46 -2.83 8.11
C THR A 196 3.09 -2.77 9.51
N GLU A 197 3.87 -1.72 9.82
CA GLU A 197 4.44 -1.48 11.15
C GLU A 197 3.35 -1.34 12.23
N LYS A 198 2.17 -0.85 11.87
CA LYS A 198 0.99 -0.77 12.74
C LYS A 198 0.19 -2.08 12.79
N GLY A 199 0.64 -3.13 12.12
CA GLY A 199 -0.02 -4.43 12.06
C GLY A 199 -1.22 -4.45 11.12
N LEU A 200 -1.32 -3.49 10.18
CA LEU A 200 -2.39 -3.44 9.20
C LEU A 200 -1.95 -4.17 7.92
N GLY A 201 -2.79 -5.10 7.46
CA GLY A 201 -2.65 -5.68 6.13
C GLY A 201 -2.98 -4.63 5.07
N THR A 202 -2.39 -4.76 3.89
CA THR A 202 -2.63 -3.85 2.76
C THR A 202 -2.70 -4.63 1.46
N GLN A 203 -3.42 -4.12 0.47
CA GLN A 203 -3.45 -4.66 -0.88
C GLN A 203 -3.47 -3.59 -1.95
N VAL A 204 -2.47 -3.60 -2.84
CA VAL A 204 -2.44 -2.71 -4.01
C VAL A 204 -3.07 -3.42 -5.19
N SER A 205 -4.18 -2.87 -5.68
CA SER A 205 -5.00 -3.48 -6.72
C SER A 205 -5.19 -2.55 -7.91
N ALA A 206 -4.94 -3.09 -9.10
CA ALA A 206 -5.26 -2.44 -10.38
C ALA A 206 -6.63 -2.87 -10.93
N ALA A 207 -7.25 -3.92 -10.38
CA ALA A 207 -8.52 -4.42 -10.92
C ALA A 207 -9.66 -3.38 -10.78
N PRO A 208 -9.86 -2.73 -9.62
CA PRO A 208 -10.88 -1.68 -9.48
C PRO A 208 -10.67 -0.51 -10.45
N THR A 209 -9.42 -0.17 -10.77
CA THR A 209 -9.10 0.98 -11.64
C THR A 209 -9.49 0.74 -13.11
N GLY A 210 -9.92 -0.47 -13.47
CA GLY A 210 -10.52 -0.77 -14.76
C GLY A 210 -11.88 -0.13 -15.01
N TYR A 211 -12.53 0.41 -13.98
CA TYR A 211 -13.75 1.20 -14.10
C TYR A 211 -13.52 2.63 -13.56
N PRO A 212 -12.64 3.42 -14.22
CA PRO A 212 -12.22 4.72 -13.69
C PRO A 212 -13.39 5.71 -13.58
N ASP A 213 -14.36 5.65 -14.50
CA ASP A 213 -15.52 6.54 -14.51
C ASP A 213 -16.43 6.29 -13.29
N ILE A 214 -16.60 5.02 -12.89
CA ILE A 214 -17.32 4.65 -11.67
C ILE A 214 -16.60 5.19 -10.45
N ILE A 215 -15.28 4.98 -10.35
CA ILE A 215 -14.48 5.51 -9.23
C ILE A 215 -14.61 7.04 -9.14
N ARG A 216 -14.53 7.75 -10.27
CA ARG A 216 -14.67 9.21 -10.30
C ARG A 216 -16.03 9.66 -9.83
N GLN A 217 -17.10 9.07 -10.35
CA GLN A 217 -18.46 9.41 -9.98
C GLN A 217 -18.71 9.15 -8.48
N GLU A 218 -18.26 8.01 -7.98
CA GLU A 218 -18.56 7.57 -6.62
C GLU A 218 -17.76 8.33 -5.54
N LEU A 219 -16.54 8.75 -5.88
CA LEU A 219 -15.61 9.40 -4.95
C LEU A 219 -15.37 10.88 -5.23
N GLY A 220 -15.93 11.44 -6.31
CA GLY A 220 -15.75 12.84 -6.71
C GLY A 220 -14.32 13.16 -7.16
N ILE A 221 -13.63 12.21 -7.80
CA ILE A 221 -12.26 12.41 -8.28
C ILE A 221 -12.28 13.22 -9.58
N ASP A 222 -11.55 14.35 -9.58
CA ASP A 222 -11.45 15.28 -10.70
C ASP A 222 -10.94 14.61 -11.99
N GLU A 223 -11.46 15.01 -13.14
CA GLU A 223 -11.09 14.46 -14.44
C GLU A 223 -9.62 14.73 -14.81
N ASN A 224 -8.98 15.74 -14.23
CA ASN A 224 -7.56 16.05 -14.45
C ASN A 224 -6.61 15.09 -13.72
N LEU A 225 -7.13 14.22 -12.86
CA LEU A 225 -6.33 13.22 -12.16
C LEU A 225 -6.36 11.88 -12.89
N ASP A 226 -5.20 11.26 -13.13
CA ASP A 226 -5.10 9.87 -13.52
C ASP A 226 -5.16 8.97 -12.29
N ILE A 227 -6.07 7.99 -12.31
CA ILE A 227 -6.19 6.97 -11.26
C ILE A 227 -5.14 5.90 -11.52
N LEU A 228 -4.22 5.70 -10.58
CA LEU A 228 -3.13 4.74 -10.72
C LEU A 228 -3.48 3.38 -10.11
N TYR A 229 -3.88 3.38 -8.84
CA TYR A 229 -4.18 2.16 -8.07
C TYR A 229 -5.25 2.41 -7.02
N ALA A 230 -5.96 1.36 -6.63
CA ALA A 230 -6.68 1.30 -5.37
C ALA A 230 -5.84 0.55 -4.34
N GLU A 231 -5.79 1.07 -3.12
CA GLU A 231 -5.14 0.47 -1.96
C GLU A 231 -6.21 0.12 -0.92
N GLU A 232 -6.17 -1.09 -0.40
CA GLU A 232 -7.18 -1.69 0.49
C GLU A 232 -6.56 -2.06 1.84
#